data_AF-A0A9N9U7X5-F1
#
_entry.id   AF-A0A9N9U7X5-F1
#
_cell.length_a   1.000
_cell.length_b   1.000
_cell.length_c   1.000
_cell.angle_alpha   90.00
_cell.angle_beta   90.00
_cell.angle_gamma   90.00
#
_symmetry.space_group_name_H-M   'P 1'
#
loop_
_entity.id
_entity.type
_entity.pdbx_description
1 polymer ?
#
loop_
_entity_poly.entity_id
_entity_poly.type
_entity_poly.pdbx_seq_one_letter_code
_entity_poly.pdbx_strand_id
1 'polypeptide(L)'
;MYGVERKKWYHLKWYADTDTPEERKFLIKIDALIVPYAIIAYWVKYIDQSNLNNAYVAGLKEDLGFKGNELVQLQTFYILGAVLGQIPFFFLLTYVPIHYLLPFLDVAWGVFTLLQFRVTGFAELAAYRFLVGWFEAAFFPIMHYLFGSWYKGTEIARRGGLFYCGLSLGTLTAGLIQAGASARLDGVHGLAGWRWMYIICAIITIPVGILGYFVIPGTPDQPNRKVLSQNDIDIGERRLKRSGHESHGKFQWRSLKDIVFKYQFWAIILVDVFFWNSGLHTSSGAFLLWIKSLNRFPAAKVNELGVIAPSLGIFYTLFTCFASDLYLGPAWAITMSHGWNALGLIILVIWKVPEPALWFAWSTIYASVAMSSVFHGWVNSQLRSSPGQRSFTLVLINAISQSSTAWTPLLVFPTVESPRFPKGYAFVLAMTLATIIAAHALNLYLKRVDPKASAVVTDTTVESGPEESVENAKGVTTTETQVKPGSASN
;
A
#
# COMPACT_ATOMS: atom_id res chain seq x y z
N MET A 1 13.48 6.27 37.90
CA MET A 1 12.43 6.76 36.98
C MET A 1 13.09 7.76 36.03
N TYR A 2 13.61 7.30 34.89
CA TYR A 2 14.06 8.20 33.83
C TYR A 2 12.83 8.48 32.96
N GLY A 3 12.31 9.71 33.05
CA GLY A 3 11.25 10.17 32.16
C GLY A 3 11.81 10.28 30.75
N VAL A 4 11.39 9.38 29.86
CA VAL A 4 11.64 9.51 28.43
C VAL A 4 10.91 10.76 27.96
N GLU A 5 11.65 11.80 27.55
CA GLU A 5 11.07 13.00 26.95
C GLU A 5 10.26 12.59 25.71
N ARG A 6 8.93 12.70 25.78
CA ARG A 6 8.08 12.60 24.59
C ARG A 6 8.44 13.74 23.65
N LYS A 7 9.06 13.39 22.51
CA LYS A 7 9.42 14.36 21.46
C LYS A 7 8.18 15.14 21.02
N LYS A 8 8.31 16.46 20.95
CA LYS A 8 7.21 17.39 20.66
C LYS A 8 6.75 17.28 19.19
N TRP A 9 5.44 17.43 18.99
CA TRP A 9 4.70 17.22 17.74
C TRP A 9 5.16 17.99 16.49
N TYR A 10 5.97 19.04 16.65
CA TYR A 10 6.45 19.90 15.57
C TYR A 10 7.87 19.54 15.06
N HIS A 11 8.56 18.57 15.67
CA HIS A 11 9.85 18.08 15.16
C HIS A 11 9.65 16.93 14.16
N LEU A 12 9.05 17.23 13.01
CA LEU A 12 8.92 16.29 11.89
C LEU A 12 10.31 16.12 11.22
N LYS A 13 11.17 15.26 11.77
CA LYS A 13 12.52 15.04 11.21
C LYS A 13 12.46 14.05 10.05
N TRP A 14 12.59 14.50 8.82
CA TRP A 14 12.62 13.63 7.62
C TRP A 14 13.82 12.68 7.57
N TYR A 15 14.96 13.11 8.12
CA TYR A 15 16.22 12.36 8.22
C TYR A 15 16.55 11.99 9.67
N ALA A 16 17.31 10.91 9.89
CA ALA A 16 17.79 10.57 11.23
C ALA A 16 18.94 11.50 11.65
N ASP A 17 19.05 11.78 12.94
CA ASP A 17 20.11 12.63 13.48
C ASP A 17 21.51 11.99 13.31
N THR A 18 21.56 10.67 13.14
CA THR A 18 22.77 9.86 12.94
C THR A 18 23.24 9.77 11.48
N ASP A 19 22.46 10.27 10.52
CA ASP A 19 22.83 10.23 9.10
C ASP A 19 23.84 11.36 8.79
N THR A 20 25.00 10.99 8.23
CA THR A 20 26.05 11.89 7.76
C THR A 20 25.58 12.79 6.61
N PRO A 21 26.24 13.94 6.33
CA PRO A 21 25.88 14.81 5.21
C PRO A 21 25.88 14.09 3.85
N GLU A 22 26.77 13.12 3.66
CA GLU A 22 26.85 12.29 2.46
C GLU A 22 25.65 11.34 2.34
N GLU A 23 25.29 10.65 3.43
CA GLU A 23 24.10 9.78 3.48
C GLU A 23 22.81 10.57 3.24
N ARG A 24 22.71 11.81 3.75
CA ARG A 24 21.55 12.68 3.49
C ARG A 24 21.44 13.06 2.02
N LYS A 25 22.56 13.36 1.36
CA LYS A 25 22.60 13.70 -0.07
C LYS A 25 22.19 12.50 -0.93
N PHE A 26 22.66 11.30 -0.55
CA PHE A 26 22.22 10.04 -1.15
C PHE A 26 20.72 9.78 -0.96
N LEU A 27 20.21 9.96 0.26
CA LEU A 27 18.78 9.80 0.57
C LEU A 27 17.91 10.76 -0.24
N ILE A 28 18.30 12.03 -0.38
CA ILE A 28 17.58 12.99 -1.23
C ILE A 28 17.52 12.51 -2.68
N LYS A 29 18.64 11.99 -3.20
CA LYS A 29 18.71 11.47 -4.57
C LYS A 29 17.79 10.26 -4.76
N ILE A 30 17.83 9.30 -3.84
CA ILE A 30 16.98 8.10 -3.88
C ILE A 30 15.50 8.44 -3.66
N ASP A 31 15.20 9.36 -2.74
CA ASP A 31 13.85 9.89 -2.50
C ASP A 31 13.28 10.51 -3.77
N ALA A 32 14.06 11.36 -4.44
CA ALA A 32 13.64 12.02 -5.67
C ALA A 32 13.38 11.06 -6.84
N LEU A 33 13.94 9.85 -6.81
CA LEU A 33 13.76 8.85 -7.86
C LEU A 33 12.60 7.90 -7.53
N ILE A 34 12.62 7.29 -6.34
CA ILE A 34 11.68 6.22 -5.99
C ILE A 34 10.32 6.78 -5.59
N VAL A 35 10.28 7.82 -4.75
CA VAL A 35 9.01 8.28 -4.15
C VAL A 35 8.08 8.92 -5.19
N PRO A 36 8.52 9.87 -6.04
CA PRO A 36 7.66 10.41 -7.10
C PRO A 36 7.20 9.35 -8.09
N TYR A 37 8.07 8.44 -8.51
CA TYR A 37 7.69 7.36 -9.41
C TYR A 37 6.64 6.45 -8.78
N ALA A 38 6.83 6.05 -7.52
CA ALA A 38 5.89 5.19 -6.82
C ALA A 38 4.51 5.86 -6.66
N ILE A 39 4.47 7.15 -6.35
CA ILE A 39 3.21 7.93 -6.26
C ILE A 39 2.53 8.00 -7.62
N ILE A 40 3.26 8.37 -8.69
CA ILE A 40 2.70 8.51 -10.04
C ILE A 40 2.20 7.15 -10.55
N ALA A 41 3.01 6.10 -10.43
CA ALA A 41 2.62 4.78 -10.91
C ALA A 41 1.42 4.21 -10.15
N TYR A 42 1.35 4.43 -8.84
CA TYR A 42 0.18 4.03 -8.03
C TYR A 42 -1.06 4.86 -8.36
N TRP A 43 -0.89 6.18 -8.55
CA TRP A 43 -1.95 7.08 -9.01
C TRP A 43 -2.56 6.59 -10.34
N VAL A 44 -1.73 6.29 -11.34
CA VAL A 44 -2.17 5.76 -12.63
C VAL A 44 -2.90 4.41 -12.48
N LYS A 45 -2.42 3.51 -11.62
CA LYS A 45 -3.07 2.21 -11.35
C LYS A 45 -4.47 2.35 -10.79
N TYR A 46 -4.66 3.23 -9.82
CA TYR A 46 -5.99 3.47 -9.27
C TYR A 46 -6.92 4.23 -10.21
N ILE A 47 -6.38 4.97 -11.18
CA ILE A 47 -7.19 5.50 -12.28
C ILE A 47 -7.83 4.33 -13.05
N ASP A 48 -7.02 3.38 -13.53
CA ASP A 48 -7.49 2.24 -14.32
C ASP A 48 -8.45 1.33 -13.56
N GLN A 49 -8.15 0.99 -12.30
CA GLN A 49 -9.04 0.17 -11.49
C GLN A 49 -10.42 0.83 -11.33
N SER A 50 -10.44 2.14 -11.12
CA SER A 50 -11.68 2.91 -10.96
C SER A 50 -12.44 3.08 -12.28
N ASN A 51 -11.77 2.97 -13.43
CA ASN A 51 -12.39 3.15 -14.75
C ASN A 51 -13.55 2.19 -14.99
N LEU A 52 -13.50 0.96 -14.48
CA LEU A 52 -14.61 0.01 -14.70
C LEU A 52 -15.92 0.53 -14.14
N ASN A 53 -15.87 0.98 -12.88
CA ASN A 53 -17.03 1.43 -12.14
C ASN A 53 -17.58 2.73 -12.73
N ASN A 54 -16.68 3.65 -13.08
CA ASN A 54 -16.99 4.92 -13.72
C ASN A 54 -17.59 4.72 -15.13
N ALA A 55 -16.99 3.84 -15.95
CA ALA A 55 -17.48 3.49 -17.28
C ALA A 55 -18.84 2.78 -17.23
N TYR A 56 -19.04 1.89 -16.25
CA TYR A 56 -20.30 1.16 -16.07
C TYR A 56 -21.47 2.10 -15.79
N VAL A 57 -21.28 3.14 -14.96
CA VAL A 57 -22.31 4.16 -14.75
C VAL A 57 -22.43 5.12 -15.92
N ALA A 58 -21.36 5.32 -16.69
CA ALA A 58 -21.28 6.24 -17.84
C ALA A 58 -21.84 5.72 -19.16
N GLY A 59 -22.34 4.49 -19.25
CA GLY A 59 -22.99 3.96 -20.46
C GLY A 59 -22.46 2.60 -20.93
N LEU A 60 -21.40 2.06 -20.32
CA LEU A 60 -20.82 0.77 -20.73
C LEU A 60 -21.82 -0.37 -20.56
N LYS A 61 -22.66 -0.33 -19.52
CA LYS A 61 -23.70 -1.33 -19.29
C LYS A 61 -24.70 -1.35 -20.45
N GLU A 62 -25.14 -0.18 -20.89
CA GLU A 62 -26.15 -0.01 -21.92
C GLU A 62 -25.59 -0.32 -23.33
N ASP A 63 -24.35 0.07 -23.61
CA ASP A 63 -23.67 -0.15 -24.90
C ASP A 63 -23.36 -1.64 -25.16
N LEU A 64 -22.89 -2.37 -24.13
CA LEU A 64 -22.56 -3.80 -24.24
C LEU A 64 -23.72 -4.73 -23.86
N GLY A 65 -24.86 -4.17 -23.43
CA GLY A 65 -26.05 -4.93 -23.03
C GLY A 65 -25.85 -5.78 -21.77
N PHE A 66 -25.03 -5.30 -20.82
CA PHE A 66 -24.70 -6.07 -19.61
C PHE A 66 -25.91 -6.35 -18.72
N LYS A 67 -25.98 -7.59 -18.23
CA LYS A 67 -27.08 -8.12 -17.40
C LYS A 67 -26.54 -8.76 -16.12
N GLY A 68 -27.38 -8.76 -15.09
CA GLY A 68 -27.10 -9.52 -13.88
C GLY A 68 -25.88 -9.03 -13.12
N ASN A 69 -24.92 -9.93 -12.87
CA ASN A 69 -23.75 -9.71 -12.02
C ASN A 69 -22.43 -9.52 -12.79
N GLU A 70 -22.51 -9.16 -14.06
CA GLU A 70 -21.35 -9.07 -14.95
C GLU A 70 -20.32 -8.02 -14.52
N LEU A 71 -20.73 -6.89 -13.91
CA LEU A 71 -19.79 -5.91 -13.34
C LEU A 71 -18.84 -6.55 -12.32
N VAL A 72 -19.41 -7.28 -11.36
CA VAL A 72 -18.66 -7.90 -10.28
C VAL A 72 -17.83 -9.07 -10.81
N GLN A 73 -18.33 -9.80 -11.81
CA GLN A 73 -17.54 -10.83 -12.49
C GLN A 73 -16.30 -10.24 -13.17
N LEU A 74 -16.40 -9.09 -13.84
CA LEU A 74 -15.25 -8.40 -14.43
C LEU A 74 -14.23 -7.95 -13.38
N GLN A 75 -14.69 -7.45 -12.24
CA GLN A 75 -13.82 -7.14 -11.09
C GLN A 75 -13.13 -8.41 -10.58
N THR A 76 -13.87 -9.53 -10.46
CA THR A 76 -13.30 -10.82 -10.05
C THR A 76 -12.25 -11.32 -11.04
N PHE A 77 -12.47 -11.24 -12.36
CA PHE A 77 -11.47 -11.64 -13.35
C PHE A 77 -10.16 -10.86 -13.21
N TYR A 78 -10.26 -9.56 -12.93
CA TYR A 78 -9.11 -8.73 -12.63
C TYR A 78 -8.37 -9.21 -11.36
N ILE A 79 -9.09 -9.46 -10.26
CA ILE A 79 -8.48 -9.95 -9.01
C ILE A 79 -7.85 -11.34 -9.21
N LEU A 80 -8.51 -12.22 -9.95
CA LEU A 80 -7.97 -13.55 -10.29
C LEU A 80 -6.65 -13.43 -11.06
N GLY A 81 -6.59 -12.52 -12.05
CA GLY A 81 -5.34 -12.22 -12.76
C GLY A 81 -4.25 -11.73 -11.81
N ALA A 82 -4.60 -10.81 -10.91
CA ALA A 82 -3.68 -10.25 -9.92
C ALA A 82 -3.11 -11.34 -8.97
N VAL A 83 -3.98 -12.16 -8.38
CA VAL A 83 -3.57 -13.21 -7.43
C VAL A 83 -2.70 -14.27 -8.12
N LEU A 84 -3.09 -14.71 -9.32
CA LEU A 84 -2.33 -15.72 -10.05
C LEU A 84 -0.99 -15.17 -10.56
N GLY A 85 -0.91 -13.88 -10.90
CA GLY A 85 0.33 -13.22 -11.32
C GLY A 85 1.33 -12.98 -10.18
N GLN A 86 0.87 -12.81 -8.93
CA GLN A 86 1.76 -12.41 -7.83
C GLN A 86 2.88 -13.43 -7.58
N ILE A 87 2.56 -14.73 -7.57
CA ILE A 87 3.51 -15.81 -7.32
C ILE A 87 4.59 -15.91 -8.42
N PRO A 88 4.26 -16.05 -9.72
CA PRO A 88 5.25 -16.19 -10.77
C PRO A 88 6.11 -14.92 -10.91
N PHE A 89 5.53 -13.73 -10.82
CA PHE A 89 6.30 -12.49 -10.92
C PHE A 89 7.21 -12.27 -9.71
N PHE A 90 6.82 -12.76 -8.52
CA PHE A 90 7.72 -12.76 -7.37
C PHE A 90 8.97 -13.63 -7.62
N PHE A 91 8.83 -14.82 -8.19
CA PHE A 91 10.00 -15.62 -8.57
C PHE A 91 10.80 -14.93 -9.67
N LEU A 92 10.13 -14.33 -10.67
CA LEU A 92 10.79 -13.63 -11.76
C LEU A 92 11.64 -12.44 -11.28
N LEU A 93 11.22 -11.75 -10.21
CA LEU A 93 11.97 -10.66 -9.57
C LEU A 93 13.37 -11.10 -9.12
N THR A 94 13.55 -12.37 -8.76
CA THR A 94 14.87 -12.89 -8.36
C THR A 94 15.83 -13.12 -9.53
N TYR A 95 15.30 -13.24 -10.76
CA TYR A 95 16.08 -13.50 -11.97
C TYR A 95 16.24 -12.26 -12.85
N VAL A 96 15.20 -11.43 -12.94
CA VAL A 96 15.14 -10.29 -13.85
C VAL A 96 15.24 -8.98 -13.06
N PRO A 97 16.12 -8.05 -13.47
CA PRO A 97 16.22 -6.75 -12.80
C PRO A 97 14.92 -5.97 -12.81
N ILE A 98 14.60 -5.39 -11.65
CA ILE A 98 13.37 -4.63 -11.41
C ILE A 98 13.19 -3.49 -12.42
N HIS A 99 14.29 -2.85 -12.81
CA HIS A 99 14.28 -1.73 -13.75
C HIS A 99 13.93 -2.14 -15.20
N TYR A 100 13.96 -3.42 -15.56
CA TYR A 100 13.42 -3.93 -16.82
C TYR A 100 12.02 -4.53 -16.64
N LEU A 101 11.84 -5.30 -15.57
CA LEU A 101 10.60 -6.02 -15.33
C LEU A 101 9.43 -5.07 -15.12
N LEU A 102 9.56 -4.09 -14.21
CA LEU A 102 8.46 -3.21 -13.83
C LEU A 102 7.96 -2.34 -15.00
N PRO A 103 8.85 -1.67 -15.78
CA PRO A 103 8.43 -0.93 -16.98
C PRO A 103 7.74 -1.79 -18.03
N PHE A 104 8.26 -3.00 -18.28
CA PHE A 104 7.65 -3.92 -19.23
C PHE A 104 6.23 -4.30 -18.83
N LEU A 105 6.03 -4.62 -17.54
CA LEU A 105 4.71 -4.94 -17.00
C LEU A 105 3.77 -3.73 -17.07
N ASP A 106 4.23 -2.53 -16.72
CA ASP A 106 3.43 -1.31 -16.77
C ASP A 106 3.04 -0.91 -18.21
N VAL A 107 3.94 -1.10 -19.19
CA VAL A 107 3.63 -0.87 -20.61
C VAL A 107 2.65 -1.91 -21.13
N ALA A 108 2.87 -3.20 -20.85
CA ALA A 108 1.96 -4.28 -21.25
C ALA A 108 0.56 -4.05 -20.66
N TRP A 109 0.50 -3.70 -19.38
CA TRP A 109 -0.71 -3.31 -18.67
C TRP A 109 -1.42 -2.13 -19.38
N GLY A 110 -0.71 -1.05 -19.71
CA GLY A 110 -1.26 0.08 -20.45
C GLY A 110 -1.78 -0.27 -21.84
N VAL A 111 -1.14 -1.20 -22.56
CA VAL A 111 -1.60 -1.70 -23.86
C VAL A 111 -2.91 -2.48 -23.72
N PHE A 112 -3.03 -3.37 -22.73
CA PHE A 112 -4.28 -4.09 -22.51
C PHE A 112 -5.40 -3.18 -21.98
N THR A 113 -5.07 -2.13 -21.22
CA THR A 113 -6.02 -1.05 -20.88
C THR A 113 -6.51 -0.33 -22.13
N LEU A 114 -5.63 -0.02 -23.09
CA LEU A 114 -6.03 0.59 -24.36
C LEU A 114 -6.98 -0.35 -25.12
N LEU A 115 -6.68 -1.63 -25.24
CA LEU A 115 -7.52 -2.58 -25.99
C LEU A 115 -8.97 -2.66 -25.48
N GLN A 116 -9.23 -2.31 -24.20
CA GLN A 116 -10.59 -2.25 -23.65
C GLN A 116 -11.49 -1.21 -24.32
N PHE A 117 -10.95 -0.16 -24.98
CA PHE A 117 -11.81 0.82 -25.67
C PHE A 117 -12.55 0.20 -26.86
N ARG A 118 -11.98 -0.84 -27.50
CA ARG A 118 -12.50 -1.43 -28.74
C ARG A 118 -13.47 -2.60 -28.50
N VAL A 119 -13.65 -2.98 -27.24
CA VAL A 119 -14.38 -4.16 -26.84
C VAL A 119 -15.82 -4.16 -27.33
N THR A 120 -16.30 -5.33 -27.76
CA THR A 120 -17.65 -5.50 -28.31
C THR A 120 -18.54 -6.42 -27.48
N GLY A 121 -17.96 -7.16 -26.53
CA GLY A 121 -18.72 -8.08 -25.68
C GLY A 121 -18.08 -8.34 -24.32
N PHE A 122 -18.84 -9.04 -23.47
CA PHE A 122 -18.43 -9.39 -22.10
C PHE A 122 -17.16 -10.26 -22.06
N ALA A 123 -17.08 -11.29 -22.92
CA ALA A 123 -15.96 -12.23 -22.92
C ALA A 123 -14.63 -11.56 -23.25
N GLU A 124 -14.62 -10.66 -24.23
CA GLU A 124 -13.44 -9.86 -24.59
C GLU A 124 -13.03 -8.94 -23.43
N LEU A 125 -14.00 -8.27 -22.80
CA LEU A 125 -13.70 -7.39 -21.66
C LEU A 125 -13.15 -8.18 -20.48
N ALA A 126 -13.70 -9.37 -20.21
CA ALA A 126 -13.22 -10.26 -19.16
C ALA A 126 -11.78 -10.73 -19.42
N ALA A 127 -11.44 -11.08 -20.67
CA ALA A 127 -10.09 -11.47 -21.05
C ALA A 127 -9.09 -10.33 -20.87
N TYR A 128 -9.41 -9.11 -21.33
CA TYR A 128 -8.56 -7.94 -21.11
C TYR A 128 -8.41 -7.62 -19.62
N ARG A 129 -9.50 -7.72 -18.84
CA ARG A 129 -9.47 -7.49 -17.39
C ARG A 129 -8.57 -8.48 -16.65
N PHE A 130 -8.60 -9.75 -17.04
CA PHE A 130 -7.70 -10.77 -16.50
C PHE A 130 -6.23 -10.44 -16.81
N LEU A 131 -5.92 -10.08 -18.06
CA LEU A 131 -4.55 -9.74 -18.47
C LEU A 131 -4.05 -8.48 -17.77
N VAL A 132 -4.88 -7.46 -17.64
CA VAL A 132 -4.59 -6.24 -16.87
C VAL A 132 -4.25 -6.60 -15.42
N GLY A 133 -5.07 -7.43 -14.76
CA GLY A 133 -4.77 -7.91 -13.41
C GLY A 133 -3.46 -8.70 -13.33
N TRP A 134 -3.20 -9.56 -14.31
CA TRP A 134 -1.98 -10.37 -14.40
C TRP A 134 -0.72 -9.48 -14.44
N PHE A 135 -0.67 -8.49 -15.33
CA PHE A 135 0.50 -7.61 -15.45
C PHE A 135 0.65 -6.66 -14.25
N GLU A 136 -0.44 -6.31 -13.56
CA GLU A 136 -0.37 -5.46 -12.38
C GLU A 136 0.12 -6.19 -11.13
N ALA A 137 -0.08 -7.50 -11.05
CA ALA A 137 0.18 -8.34 -9.87
C ALA A 137 1.54 -8.09 -9.20
N ALA A 138 2.58 -7.87 -9.99
CA ALA A 138 3.95 -7.74 -9.51
C ALA A 138 4.22 -6.38 -8.84
N PHE A 139 3.45 -5.34 -9.17
CA PHE A 139 3.78 -3.96 -8.82
C PHE A 139 3.87 -3.74 -7.32
N PHE A 140 2.85 -4.18 -6.57
CA PHE A 140 2.79 -3.99 -5.13
C PHE A 140 3.98 -4.65 -4.40
N PRO A 141 4.26 -5.96 -4.59
CA PRO A 141 5.43 -6.59 -4.00
C PRO A 141 6.77 -6.04 -4.52
N ILE A 142 6.88 -5.68 -5.79
CA ILE A 142 8.10 -5.04 -6.35
C ILE A 142 8.38 -3.71 -5.63
N MET A 143 7.37 -2.85 -5.46
CA MET A 143 7.54 -1.56 -4.80
C MET A 143 7.91 -1.71 -3.32
N HIS A 144 7.26 -2.63 -2.62
CA HIS A 144 7.59 -2.89 -1.22
C HIS A 144 8.98 -3.49 -1.06
N TYR A 145 9.41 -4.34 -2.00
CA TYR A 145 10.76 -4.85 -2.05
C TYR A 145 11.78 -3.74 -2.31
N LEU A 146 11.51 -2.89 -3.31
CA LEU A 146 12.36 -1.74 -3.63
C LEU A 146 12.49 -0.76 -2.45
N PHE A 147 11.39 -0.49 -1.72
CA PHE A 147 11.46 0.29 -0.49
C PHE A 147 12.29 -0.40 0.59
N GLY A 148 12.13 -1.71 0.76
CA GLY A 148 12.91 -2.51 1.71
C GLY A 148 14.41 -2.58 1.39
N SER A 149 14.78 -2.48 0.11
CA SER A 149 16.17 -2.56 -0.34
C SER A 149 16.97 -1.28 -0.16
N TRP A 150 16.34 -0.11 -0.03
CA TRP A 150 17.02 1.19 0.05
C TRP A 150 16.78 1.96 1.34
N TYR A 151 15.67 1.71 2.03
CA TYR A 151 15.24 2.49 3.21
C TYR A 151 15.23 1.67 4.49
N LYS A 152 15.46 2.34 5.62
CA LYS A 152 15.30 1.77 6.96
C LYS A 152 13.81 1.61 7.31
N GLY A 153 13.46 0.76 8.28
CA GLY A 153 12.06 0.54 8.67
C GLY A 153 11.28 1.81 9.04
N THR A 154 11.91 2.75 9.76
CA THR A 154 11.32 4.04 10.17
C THR A 154 11.10 4.99 8.98
N GLU A 155 11.89 4.83 7.94
CA GLU A 155 11.86 5.62 6.72
C GLU A 155 10.78 5.14 5.75
N ILE A 156 10.57 3.83 5.70
CA ILE A 156 9.55 3.17 4.87
C ILE A 156 8.15 3.59 5.32
N ALA A 157 7.88 3.68 6.63
CA ALA A 157 6.55 4.03 7.13
C ALA A 157 6.06 5.39 6.61
N ARG A 158 6.92 6.41 6.65
CA ARG A 158 6.59 7.78 6.21
C ARG A 158 6.39 7.88 4.70
N ARG A 159 7.29 7.27 3.93
CA ARG A 159 7.23 7.24 2.46
C ARG A 159 6.07 6.38 1.96
N GLY A 160 5.78 5.29 2.67
CA GLY A 160 4.62 4.43 2.47
C GLY A 160 3.31 5.20 2.65
N GLY A 161 3.20 6.08 3.66
CA GLY A 161 2.04 6.97 3.81
C GLY A 161 1.77 7.83 2.57
N LEU A 162 2.82 8.45 2.00
CA LEU A 162 2.69 9.22 0.75
C LEU A 162 2.33 8.35 -0.45
N PHE A 163 2.87 7.13 -0.53
CA PHE A 163 2.49 6.16 -1.57
C PHE A 163 0.99 5.87 -1.52
N TYR A 164 0.39 5.64 -0.35
CA TYR A 164 -1.05 5.39 -0.21
C TYR A 164 -1.92 6.59 -0.56
N CYS A 165 -1.42 7.84 -0.45
CA CYS A 165 -2.15 9.01 -0.95
C CYS A 165 -2.41 8.93 -2.47
N GLY A 166 -1.53 8.23 -3.22
CA GLY A 166 -1.70 8.00 -4.66
C GLY A 166 -2.98 7.23 -5.00
N LEU A 167 -3.43 6.32 -4.13
CA LEU A 167 -4.69 5.58 -4.31
C LEU A 167 -5.88 6.53 -4.37
N SER A 168 -6.06 7.32 -3.32
CA SER A 168 -7.21 8.22 -3.21
C SER A 168 -7.17 9.30 -4.28
N LEU A 169 -5.98 9.81 -4.60
CA LEU A 169 -5.79 10.77 -5.70
C LEU A 169 -6.12 10.15 -7.05
N GLY A 170 -5.77 8.88 -7.27
CA GLY A 170 -6.04 8.14 -8.51
C GLY A 170 -7.52 7.97 -8.73
N THR A 171 -8.23 7.45 -7.73
CA THR A 171 -9.69 7.26 -7.80
C THR A 171 -10.45 8.58 -7.95
N LEU A 172 -10.02 9.64 -7.25
CA LEU A 172 -10.55 11.00 -7.41
C LEU A 172 -10.38 11.49 -8.86
N THR A 173 -9.17 11.37 -9.39
CA THR A 173 -8.86 11.82 -10.75
C THR A 173 -9.65 11.01 -11.78
N ALA A 174 -9.81 9.71 -11.58
CA ALA A 174 -10.55 8.83 -12.47
C ALA A 174 -12.01 9.28 -12.63
N GLY A 175 -12.68 9.60 -11.50
CA GLY A 175 -14.05 10.09 -11.52
C GLY A 175 -14.18 11.43 -12.26
N LEU A 176 -13.23 12.35 -12.07
CA LEU A 176 -13.22 13.65 -12.76
C LEU A 176 -12.94 13.53 -14.26
N ILE A 177 -11.98 12.69 -14.68
CA ILE A 177 -11.71 12.46 -16.10
C ILE A 177 -12.94 11.80 -16.74
N GLN A 178 -13.57 10.80 -16.11
CA GLN A 178 -14.79 10.20 -16.65
C GLN A 178 -15.93 11.22 -16.75
N ALA A 179 -16.12 12.06 -15.73
CA ALA A 179 -17.14 13.11 -15.76
C ALA A 179 -16.91 14.06 -16.95
N GLY A 180 -15.66 14.50 -17.17
CA GLY A 180 -15.29 15.32 -18.31
C GLY A 180 -15.46 14.62 -19.65
N ALA A 181 -15.07 13.35 -19.74
CA ALA A 181 -15.21 12.55 -20.96
C ALA A 181 -16.68 12.31 -21.31
N SER A 182 -17.52 11.94 -20.34
CA SER A 182 -18.97 11.80 -20.55
C SER A 182 -19.66 13.13 -20.89
N ALA A 183 -19.14 14.27 -20.43
CA ALA A 183 -19.75 15.58 -20.70
C ALA A 183 -19.38 16.17 -22.06
N ARG A 184 -18.15 15.94 -22.55
CA ARG A 184 -17.59 16.66 -23.71
C ARG A 184 -17.11 15.76 -24.85
N LEU A 185 -16.82 14.49 -24.57
CA LEU A 185 -16.27 13.54 -25.55
C LEU A 185 -17.27 12.48 -25.98
N ASP A 186 -18.50 12.51 -25.45
CA ASP A 186 -19.55 11.58 -25.86
C ASP A 186 -19.99 11.87 -27.31
N GLY A 187 -19.91 10.87 -28.18
CA GLY A 187 -20.21 10.99 -29.61
C GLY A 187 -19.05 11.55 -30.46
N VAL A 188 -17.96 12.02 -29.85
CA VAL A 188 -16.79 12.52 -30.59
C VAL A 188 -16.08 11.35 -31.28
N HIS A 189 -15.84 11.49 -32.59
CA HIS A 189 -15.36 10.41 -33.47
C HIS A 189 -16.24 9.13 -33.46
N GLY A 190 -17.52 9.25 -33.09
CA GLY A 190 -18.44 8.10 -33.00
C GLY A 190 -18.15 7.16 -31.83
N LEU A 191 -17.34 7.59 -30.86
CA LEU A 191 -17.02 6.82 -29.66
C LEU A 191 -17.85 7.32 -28.47
N ALA A 192 -18.33 6.38 -27.65
CA ALA A 192 -19.00 6.70 -26.39
C ALA A 192 -17.98 7.29 -25.38
N GLY A 193 -18.45 8.18 -24.50
CA GLY A 193 -17.59 8.87 -23.52
C GLY A 193 -16.81 7.92 -22.59
N TRP A 194 -17.31 6.71 -22.34
CA TRP A 194 -16.60 5.70 -21.56
C TRP A 194 -15.39 5.08 -22.29
N ARG A 195 -15.41 5.02 -23.62
CA ARG A 195 -14.28 4.50 -24.44
C ARG A 195 -13.11 5.47 -24.43
N TRP A 196 -13.40 6.77 -24.47
CA TRP A 196 -12.39 7.82 -24.36
C TRP A 196 -11.62 7.76 -23.04
N MET A 197 -12.26 7.34 -21.95
CA MET A 197 -11.59 7.16 -20.66
C MET A 197 -10.45 6.14 -20.76
N TYR A 198 -10.68 4.98 -21.37
CA TYR A 198 -9.64 3.96 -21.55
C TYR A 198 -8.47 4.46 -22.42
N ILE A 199 -8.76 5.26 -23.45
CA ILE A 199 -7.73 5.87 -24.30
C ILE A 199 -6.89 6.88 -23.51
N ILE A 200 -7.54 7.81 -22.79
CA ILE A 200 -6.84 8.82 -21.98
C ILE A 200 -5.97 8.15 -20.91
N CYS A 201 -6.49 7.10 -20.27
CA CYS A 201 -5.74 6.38 -19.26
C CYS A 201 -4.51 5.69 -19.84
N ALA A 202 -4.63 5.00 -20.98
CA ALA A 202 -3.49 4.39 -21.64
C ALA A 202 -2.41 5.40 -22.08
N ILE A 203 -2.83 6.58 -22.55
CA ILE A 203 -1.91 7.68 -22.93
C ILE A 203 -1.13 8.20 -21.72
N ILE A 204 -1.70 8.16 -20.51
CA ILE A 204 -1.00 8.54 -19.29
C ILE A 204 -0.12 7.37 -18.80
N THR A 205 -0.62 6.14 -18.86
CA THR A 205 0.04 4.94 -18.34
C THR A 205 1.31 4.58 -19.11
N ILE A 206 1.25 4.51 -20.44
CA ILE A 206 2.36 3.99 -21.25
C ILE A 206 3.63 4.85 -21.08
N PRO A 207 3.57 6.19 -21.15
CA PRO A 207 4.73 7.04 -20.88
C PRO A 207 5.26 6.92 -19.46
N VAL A 208 4.39 6.75 -18.46
CA VAL A 208 4.83 6.54 -17.06
C VAL A 208 5.58 5.21 -16.93
N GLY A 209 5.10 4.14 -17.57
CA GLY A 209 5.81 2.86 -17.64
C GLY A 209 7.18 3.00 -18.32
N ILE A 210 7.24 3.70 -19.46
CA ILE A 210 8.52 3.99 -20.15
C ILE A 210 9.45 4.83 -19.27
N LEU A 211 8.92 5.82 -18.55
CA LEU A 211 9.70 6.64 -17.61
C LEU A 211 10.30 5.79 -16.49
N GLY A 212 9.59 4.75 -16.05
CA GLY A 212 10.08 3.78 -15.06
C GLY A 212 11.41 3.16 -15.47
N TYR A 213 11.62 2.89 -16.76
CA TYR A 213 12.88 2.34 -17.26
C TYR A 213 14.08 3.25 -17.01
N PHE A 214 13.87 4.57 -17.03
CA PHE A 214 14.92 5.56 -16.84
C PHE A 214 15.09 5.97 -15.38
N VAL A 215 14.02 5.93 -14.58
CA VAL A 215 14.01 6.48 -13.21
C VAL A 215 14.27 5.42 -12.15
N ILE A 216 13.86 4.17 -12.37
CA ILE A 216 13.96 3.12 -11.34
C ILE A 216 15.45 2.79 -11.09
N PRO A 217 15.96 2.98 -9.85
CA PRO A 217 17.36 2.75 -9.52
C PRO A 217 17.76 1.26 -9.49
N GLY A 218 16.79 0.34 -9.52
CA GLY A 218 17.04 -1.10 -9.33
C GLY A 218 17.30 -1.45 -7.86
N THR A 219 17.83 -2.63 -7.59
CA THR A 219 18.24 -3.07 -6.24
C THR A 219 19.75 -2.93 -6.06
N PRO A 220 20.27 -2.93 -4.83
CA PRO A 220 21.72 -2.97 -4.58
C PRO A 220 22.42 -4.15 -5.30
N ASP A 221 21.74 -5.29 -5.43
CA ASP A 221 22.25 -6.48 -6.13
C ASP A 221 22.20 -6.36 -7.67
N GLN A 222 21.23 -5.61 -8.21
CA GLN A 222 21.05 -5.39 -9.64
C GLN A 222 20.80 -3.90 -9.92
N PRO A 223 21.83 -3.06 -9.72
CA PRO A 223 21.67 -1.61 -9.76
C PRO A 223 21.54 -1.12 -11.20
N ASN A 224 20.66 -0.15 -11.39
CA ASN A 224 20.60 0.60 -12.64
C ASN A 224 21.75 1.60 -12.69
N ARG A 225 22.84 1.20 -13.36
CA ARG A 225 24.05 2.03 -13.53
C ARG A 225 23.81 3.35 -14.29
N LYS A 226 22.64 3.52 -14.93
CA LYS A 226 22.28 4.81 -15.57
C LYS A 226 21.93 5.89 -14.54
N VAL A 227 21.48 5.49 -13.35
CA VAL A 227 20.94 6.40 -12.33
C VAL A 227 21.83 6.44 -11.09
N LEU A 228 22.45 5.31 -10.74
CA LEU A 228 23.30 5.16 -9.57
C LEU A 228 24.78 5.01 -9.93
N SER A 229 25.62 5.76 -9.22
CA SER A 229 27.07 5.58 -9.24
C SER A 229 27.47 4.46 -8.28
N GLN A 230 28.65 3.87 -8.47
CA GLN A 230 29.18 2.84 -7.56
C GLN A 230 29.30 3.36 -6.12
N ASN A 231 29.73 4.61 -5.95
CA ASN A 231 29.83 5.24 -4.63
C ASN A 231 28.46 5.36 -3.93
N ASP A 232 27.38 5.59 -4.69
CA ASP A 232 26.03 5.69 -4.13
C ASP A 232 25.56 4.31 -3.60
N ILE A 233 25.90 3.24 -4.31
CA ILE A 233 25.57 1.85 -3.92
C ILE A 233 26.32 1.48 -2.64
N ASP A 234 27.62 1.79 -2.58
CA ASP A 234 28.46 1.46 -1.43
C ASP A 234 28.01 2.22 -0.16
N ILE A 235 27.55 3.48 -0.30
CA ILE A 235 26.95 4.25 0.81
C ILE A 235 25.64 3.60 1.26
N GLY A 236 24.76 3.24 0.32
CA GLY A 236 23.48 2.59 0.61
C GLY A 236 23.67 1.26 1.35
N GLU A 237 24.57 0.40 0.88
CA GLU A 237 24.83 -0.90 1.48
C GLU A 237 25.45 -0.78 2.88
N ARG A 238 26.42 0.13 3.06
CA ARG A 238 27.04 0.40 4.37
C ARG A 238 26.01 0.88 5.39
N ARG A 239 25.09 1.74 4.95
CA ARG A 239 24.01 2.28 5.79
C ARG A 239 23.01 1.20 6.23
N LEU A 240 22.61 0.32 5.33
CA LEU A 240 21.71 -0.80 5.63
C LEU A 240 22.39 -1.83 6.55
N LYS A 241 23.66 -2.16 6.29
CA LYS A 241 24.48 -3.02 7.15
C LYS A 241 24.62 -2.45 8.57
N ARG A 242 24.83 -1.14 8.73
CA ARG A 242 24.89 -0.46 10.03
C ARG A 242 23.60 -0.58 10.84
N SER A 243 22.45 -0.69 10.16
CA SER A 243 21.14 -0.89 10.78
C SER A 243 20.72 -2.36 10.90
N GLY A 244 21.67 -3.30 10.77
CA GLY A 244 21.40 -4.74 10.88
C GLY A 244 20.50 -5.31 9.79
N HIS A 245 20.29 -4.55 8.69
CA HIS A 245 19.52 -5.01 7.54
C HIS A 245 20.47 -5.65 6.53
N GLU A 246 20.65 -6.97 6.61
CA GLU A 246 21.38 -7.72 5.59
C GLU A 246 20.50 -7.93 4.36
N SER A 247 20.76 -7.18 3.28
CA SER A 247 20.08 -7.38 1.97
C SER A 247 20.37 -8.75 1.34
N HIS A 248 21.27 -9.54 1.92
CA HIS A 248 21.78 -10.78 1.35
C HIS A 248 21.11 -12.01 1.96
N GLY A 249 20.30 -12.69 1.16
CA GLY A 249 19.76 -13.99 1.52
C GLY A 249 19.08 -14.66 0.34
N LYS A 250 19.80 -15.59 -0.33
CA LYS A 250 19.18 -16.49 -1.31
C LYS A 250 18.06 -17.27 -0.61
N PHE A 251 16.89 -17.32 -1.25
CA PHE A 251 15.71 -17.99 -0.71
C PHE A 251 16.03 -19.44 -0.33
N GLN A 252 15.88 -19.77 0.96
CA GLN A 252 16.03 -21.13 1.47
C GLN A 252 14.64 -21.71 1.77
N TRP A 253 14.23 -22.73 1.01
CA TRP A 253 12.96 -23.46 1.19
C TRP A 253 12.75 -24.01 2.60
N ARG A 254 13.82 -24.29 3.34
CA ARG A 254 13.75 -24.79 4.72
C ARG A 254 13.22 -23.74 5.69
N SER A 255 13.72 -22.50 5.59
CA SER A 255 13.27 -21.41 6.45
C SER A 255 11.81 -21.01 6.22
N LEU A 256 11.26 -21.27 5.02
CA LEU A 256 9.85 -21.03 4.75
C LEU A 256 8.96 -21.94 5.60
N LYS A 257 9.31 -23.22 5.74
CA LYS A 257 8.56 -24.15 6.59
C LYS A 257 8.52 -23.64 8.03
N ASP A 258 9.66 -23.18 8.55
CA ASP A 258 9.78 -22.68 9.93
C ASP A 258 8.93 -21.43 10.20
N ILE A 259 8.58 -20.66 9.16
CA ILE A 259 7.71 -19.48 9.27
C ILE A 259 6.24 -19.86 9.16
N VAL A 260 5.89 -20.68 8.18
CA VAL A 260 4.50 -21.08 7.92
C VAL A 260 3.91 -21.89 9.09
N PHE A 261 4.76 -22.60 9.84
CA PHE A 261 4.34 -23.32 11.04
C PHE A 261 4.26 -22.45 12.32
N LYS A 262 4.69 -21.18 12.28
CA LYS A 262 4.54 -20.29 13.45
C LYS A 262 3.11 -19.76 13.56
N TYR A 263 2.53 -19.87 14.75
CA TYR A 263 1.21 -19.32 15.06
C TYR A 263 1.10 -17.81 14.75
N GLN A 264 2.18 -17.06 14.94
CA GLN A 264 2.22 -15.61 14.63
C GLN A 264 1.94 -15.32 13.14
N PHE A 265 2.40 -16.19 12.23
CA PHE A 265 2.19 -16.02 10.79
C PHE A 265 0.70 -16.14 10.43
N TRP A 266 0.03 -17.18 10.95
CA TRP A 266 -1.41 -17.37 10.74
C TRP A 266 -2.27 -16.28 11.39
N ALA A 267 -1.85 -15.77 12.56
CA ALA A 267 -2.53 -14.65 13.21
C ALA A 267 -2.46 -13.37 12.36
N ILE A 268 -1.29 -13.08 11.74
CA ILE A 268 -1.14 -11.93 10.85
C ILE A 268 -1.99 -12.08 9.59
N ILE A 269 -2.01 -13.27 8.97
CA ILE A 269 -2.86 -13.56 7.79
C ILE A 269 -4.33 -13.33 8.14
N LEU A 270 -4.79 -13.84 9.29
CA LEU A 270 -6.20 -13.69 9.68
C LEU A 270 -6.60 -12.22 9.79
N VAL A 271 -5.74 -11.38 10.40
CA VAL A 271 -5.99 -9.94 10.50
C VAL A 271 -5.99 -9.29 9.11
N ASP A 272 -5.05 -9.65 8.24
CA ASP A 272 -4.96 -9.11 6.88
C ASP A 272 -6.17 -9.52 6.01
N VAL A 273 -6.65 -10.76 6.12
CA VAL A 273 -7.87 -11.23 5.44
C VAL A 273 -9.08 -10.41 5.89
N PHE A 274 -9.29 -10.22 7.20
CA PHE A 274 -10.40 -9.40 7.69
C PHE A 274 -10.28 -7.95 7.22
N PHE A 275 -9.06 -7.43 7.19
CA PHE A 275 -8.78 -6.09 6.71
C PHE A 275 -9.17 -5.91 5.24
N TRP A 276 -8.69 -6.78 4.34
CA TRP A 276 -9.04 -6.72 2.91
C TRP A 276 -10.56 -6.83 2.69
N ASN A 277 -11.23 -7.69 3.44
CA ASN A 277 -12.69 -7.84 3.34
C ASN A 277 -13.47 -6.65 3.94
N SER A 278 -12.90 -5.94 4.91
CA SER A 278 -13.50 -4.72 5.46
C SER A 278 -13.49 -3.54 4.49
N GLY A 279 -12.64 -3.58 3.45
CA GLY A 279 -12.54 -2.56 2.40
C GLY A 279 -13.37 -2.84 1.15
N LEU A 280 -14.07 -3.96 1.06
CA LEU A 280 -14.78 -4.43 -0.15
C LEU A 280 -15.77 -3.42 -0.74
N HIS A 281 -16.47 -2.67 0.13
CA HIS A 281 -17.46 -1.66 -0.26
C HIS A 281 -16.84 -0.46 -0.99
N THR A 282 -15.53 -0.21 -0.83
CA THR A 282 -14.81 0.85 -1.55
C THR A 282 -14.59 0.49 -3.03
N SER A 283 -14.30 -0.78 -3.31
CA SER A 283 -13.88 -1.27 -4.62
C SER A 283 -15.04 -1.78 -5.47
N SER A 284 -16.17 -2.11 -4.84
CA SER A 284 -17.36 -2.63 -5.53
C SER A 284 -18.08 -1.62 -6.43
N GLY A 285 -17.78 -0.32 -6.30
CA GLY A 285 -18.48 0.74 -7.03
C GLY A 285 -19.89 1.03 -6.51
N ALA A 286 -20.25 0.50 -5.33
CA ALA A 286 -21.59 0.62 -4.76
C ALA A 286 -22.06 2.07 -4.59
N PHE A 287 -21.14 3.01 -4.32
CA PHE A 287 -21.47 4.44 -4.21
C PHE A 287 -21.98 5.03 -5.54
N LEU A 288 -21.27 4.76 -6.63
CA LEU A 288 -21.63 5.22 -7.98
C LEU A 288 -22.96 4.58 -8.43
N LEU A 289 -23.15 3.29 -8.13
CA LEU A 289 -24.39 2.59 -8.40
C LEU A 289 -25.57 3.18 -7.62
N TRP A 290 -25.37 3.57 -6.37
CA TRP A 290 -26.38 4.27 -5.58
C TRP A 290 -26.72 5.65 -6.16
N ILE A 291 -25.73 6.48 -6.51
CA ILE A 291 -25.99 7.78 -7.12
C ILE A 291 -26.74 7.62 -8.46
N LYS A 292 -26.36 6.65 -9.30
CA LYS A 292 -27.06 6.32 -10.56
C LYS A 292 -28.51 5.90 -10.29
N SER A 293 -28.76 5.13 -9.23
CA SER A 293 -30.11 4.68 -8.86
C SER A 293 -31.08 5.81 -8.47
N LEU A 294 -30.57 6.99 -8.09
CA LEU A 294 -31.40 8.16 -7.81
C LEU A 294 -32.10 8.68 -9.06
N ASN A 295 -31.62 8.37 -10.28
CA ASN A 295 -32.18 8.79 -11.58
C ASN A 295 -32.42 10.31 -11.73
N ARG A 296 -31.71 11.14 -10.94
CA ARG A 296 -31.82 12.61 -10.95
C ARG A 296 -30.66 13.30 -11.68
N PHE A 297 -29.58 12.56 -11.96
CA PHE A 297 -28.31 13.13 -12.41
C PHE A 297 -27.87 12.51 -13.73
N PRO A 298 -27.35 13.30 -14.68
CA PRO A 298 -26.71 12.77 -15.89
C PRO A 298 -25.42 12.03 -15.53
N ALA A 299 -24.98 11.11 -16.40
CA ALA A 299 -23.78 10.28 -16.19
C ALA A 299 -22.52 11.08 -15.79
N ALA A 300 -22.33 12.26 -16.37
CA ALA A 300 -21.22 13.14 -16.01
C ALA A 300 -21.29 13.59 -14.54
N LYS A 301 -22.48 14.00 -14.08
CA LYS A 301 -22.70 14.47 -12.71
C LYS A 301 -22.65 13.33 -11.70
N VAL A 302 -23.08 12.13 -12.07
CA VAL A 302 -22.94 10.92 -11.25
C VAL A 302 -21.47 10.66 -10.92
N ASN A 303 -20.59 10.70 -11.93
CA ASN A 303 -19.15 10.52 -11.74
C ASN A 303 -18.53 11.68 -10.94
N GLU A 304 -18.95 12.92 -11.18
CA GLU A 304 -18.49 14.09 -10.42
C GLU A 304 -18.83 13.98 -8.92
N LEU A 305 -20.06 13.56 -8.58
CA LEU A 305 -20.48 13.35 -7.20
C LEU A 305 -19.79 12.12 -6.56
N GLY A 306 -19.46 11.12 -7.37
CA GLY A 306 -18.70 9.94 -6.95
C GLY A 306 -17.32 10.25 -6.38
N VAL A 307 -16.76 11.42 -6.72
CA VAL A 307 -15.43 11.87 -6.29
C VAL A 307 -15.41 12.38 -4.84
N ILE A 308 -16.56 12.66 -4.23
CA ILE A 308 -16.63 13.17 -2.85
C ILE A 308 -15.99 12.19 -1.85
N ALA A 309 -16.31 10.90 -1.96
CA ALA A 309 -15.79 9.86 -1.06
C ALA A 309 -14.26 9.72 -1.13
N PRO A 310 -13.61 9.55 -2.31
CA PRO A 310 -12.15 9.48 -2.38
C PRO A 310 -11.46 10.79 -1.98
N SER A 311 -12.08 11.96 -2.22
CA SER A 311 -11.55 13.26 -1.78
C SER A 311 -11.39 13.32 -0.25
N LEU A 312 -12.43 12.91 0.49
CA LEU A 312 -12.40 12.83 1.95
C LEU A 312 -11.43 11.75 2.44
N GLY A 313 -11.26 10.68 1.66
CA GLY A 313 -10.28 9.62 1.90
C GLY A 313 -8.85 10.10 2.06
N ILE A 314 -8.43 11.14 1.31
CA ILE A 314 -7.10 11.75 1.46
C ILE A 314 -6.93 12.34 2.87
N PHE A 315 -7.93 13.11 3.33
CA PHE A 315 -7.91 13.71 4.66
C PHE A 315 -7.93 12.66 5.76
N TYR A 316 -8.75 11.61 5.62
CA TYR A 316 -8.77 10.49 6.58
C TYR A 316 -7.44 9.76 6.63
N THR A 317 -6.81 9.49 5.48
CA THR A 317 -5.51 8.82 5.40
C THR A 317 -4.44 9.62 6.12
N LEU A 318 -4.34 10.93 5.83
CA LEU A 318 -3.39 11.81 6.51
C LEU A 318 -3.66 11.87 8.02
N PHE A 319 -4.91 12.07 8.43
CA PHE A 319 -5.30 12.14 9.83
C PHE A 319 -4.97 10.85 10.59
N THR A 320 -5.28 9.68 10.03
CA THR A 320 -4.98 8.39 10.65
C THR A 320 -3.49 8.11 10.71
N CYS A 321 -2.71 8.47 9.68
CA CYS A 321 -1.25 8.34 9.71
C CYS A 321 -0.63 9.22 10.80
N PHE A 322 -1.00 10.50 10.87
CA PHE A 322 -0.50 11.39 11.92
C PHE A 322 -0.94 10.95 13.33
N ALA A 323 -2.18 10.49 13.49
CA ALA A 323 -2.68 10.00 14.77
C ALA A 323 -1.95 8.72 15.24
N SER A 324 -1.64 7.82 14.29
CA SER A 324 -0.84 6.62 14.55
C SER A 324 0.58 6.97 15.00
N ASP A 325 1.23 7.88 14.28
CA ASP A 325 2.64 8.23 14.51
C ASP A 325 2.83 9.06 15.78
N LEU A 326 1.84 9.87 16.18
CA LEU A 326 2.01 10.88 17.23
C LEU A 326 1.42 10.49 18.60
N TYR A 327 0.26 9.80 18.64
CA TYR A 327 -0.52 9.70 19.88
C TYR A 327 -0.99 8.30 20.27
N LEU A 328 -1.38 7.44 19.32
CA LEU A 328 -2.23 6.28 19.62
C LEU A 328 -1.51 4.92 19.48
N GLY A 329 -0.43 4.86 18.69
CA GLY A 329 0.15 3.59 18.28
C GLY A 329 -0.75 2.83 17.28
N PRO A 330 -0.20 1.79 16.60
CA PRO A 330 -0.84 1.20 15.42
C PRO A 330 -2.22 0.58 15.70
N ALA A 331 -2.38 -0.15 16.81
CA ALA A 331 -3.65 -0.82 17.14
C ALA A 331 -4.82 0.15 17.42
N TRP A 332 -4.56 1.29 18.05
CA TRP A 332 -5.60 2.28 18.34
C TRP A 332 -5.94 3.14 17.13
N ALA A 333 -4.96 3.43 16.26
CA ALA A 333 -5.23 4.08 14.98
C ALA A 333 -6.14 3.23 14.08
N ILE A 334 -5.90 1.90 14.04
CA ILE A 334 -6.77 0.93 13.36
C ILE A 334 -8.20 1.00 13.91
N THR A 335 -8.34 1.04 15.24
CA THR A 335 -9.64 1.10 15.92
C THR A 335 -10.40 2.38 15.59
N MET A 336 -9.72 3.53 15.59
CA MET A 336 -10.33 4.82 15.28
C MET A 336 -10.86 4.88 13.84
N SER A 337 -10.07 4.43 12.86
CA SER A 337 -10.45 4.42 11.44
C SER A 337 -11.60 3.44 11.16
N HIS A 338 -11.52 2.20 11.68
CA HIS A 338 -12.62 1.23 11.53
C HIS A 338 -13.86 1.60 12.32
N GLY A 339 -13.72 2.29 13.46
CA GLY A 339 -14.83 2.86 14.21
C GLY A 339 -15.58 3.90 13.39
N TRP A 340 -14.86 4.81 12.72
CA TRP A 340 -15.46 5.79 11.80
C TRP A 340 -16.14 5.12 10.60
N ASN A 341 -15.51 4.12 9.99
CA ASN A 341 -16.10 3.34 8.91
C ASN A 341 -17.35 2.55 9.36
N ALA A 342 -17.34 1.99 10.57
CA ALA A 342 -18.46 1.23 11.12
C ALA A 342 -19.71 2.09 11.31
N LEU A 343 -19.58 3.37 11.69
CA LEU A 343 -20.72 4.29 11.79
C LEU A 343 -21.45 4.45 10.45
N GLY A 344 -20.71 4.66 9.36
CA GLY A 344 -21.30 4.71 8.02
C GLY A 344 -21.93 3.38 7.60
N LEU A 345 -21.25 2.26 7.86
CA LEU A 345 -21.77 0.93 7.53
C LEU A 345 -23.08 0.62 8.28
N ILE A 346 -23.23 1.00 9.55
CA ILE A 346 -24.48 0.82 10.30
C ILE A 346 -25.64 1.55 9.61
N ILE A 347 -25.40 2.77 9.15
CA ILE A 347 -26.40 3.56 8.41
C ILE A 347 -26.77 2.85 7.09
N LEU A 348 -25.79 2.34 6.36
CA LEU A 348 -26.00 1.60 5.10
C LEU A 348 -26.74 0.27 5.30
N VAL A 349 -26.52 -0.41 6.43
CA VAL A 349 -27.25 -1.64 6.81
C VAL A 349 -28.73 -1.33 7.09
N ILE A 350 -29.02 -0.27 7.84
CA ILE A 350 -30.39 0.14 8.16
C ILE A 350 -31.13 0.57 6.89
N TRP A 351 -30.45 1.34 6.02
CA TRP A 351 -30.90 1.86 4.71
C TRP A 351 -32.12 2.81 4.75
N LYS A 352 -33.09 2.58 5.65
CA LYS A 352 -34.28 3.40 5.87
C LYS A 352 -33.94 4.63 6.70
N VAL A 353 -33.16 5.54 6.12
CA VAL A 353 -32.71 6.79 6.74
C VAL A 353 -32.92 7.95 5.76
N PRO A 354 -32.97 9.21 6.21
CA PRO A 354 -33.08 10.35 5.30
C PRO A 354 -31.86 10.42 4.37
N GLU A 355 -32.06 10.90 3.13
CA GLU A 355 -31.02 10.97 2.09
C GLU A 355 -29.69 11.61 2.55
N PRO A 356 -29.69 12.72 3.33
CA PRO A 356 -28.44 13.27 3.90
C PRO A 356 -27.64 12.29 4.75
N ALA A 357 -28.30 11.36 5.45
CA ALA A 357 -27.61 10.34 6.24
C ALA A 357 -26.92 9.30 5.34
N LEU A 358 -27.49 8.98 4.18
CA LEU A 358 -26.83 8.14 3.18
C LEU A 358 -25.60 8.85 2.61
N TRP A 359 -25.70 10.14 2.25
CA TRP A 359 -24.54 10.93 1.81
C TRP A 359 -23.41 10.95 2.85
N PHE A 360 -23.76 11.12 4.14
CA PHE A 360 -22.79 11.00 5.22
C PHE A 360 -22.16 9.60 5.27
N ALA A 361 -22.96 8.54 5.22
CA ALA A 361 -22.47 7.17 5.28
C ALA A 361 -21.53 6.80 4.10
N TRP A 362 -21.84 7.28 2.90
CA TRP A 362 -20.99 7.13 1.73
C TRP A 362 -19.67 7.91 1.85
N SER A 363 -19.71 9.06 2.52
CA SER A 363 -18.53 9.90 2.76
C SER A 363 -17.51 9.22 3.69
N THR A 364 -17.93 8.35 4.61
CA THR A 364 -17.02 7.69 5.56
C THR A 364 -16.31 6.45 5.01
N ILE A 365 -16.67 5.97 3.81
CA ILE A 365 -16.21 4.67 3.26
C ILE A 365 -14.70 4.57 3.12
N TYR A 366 -14.04 5.63 2.68
CA TYR A 366 -12.58 5.66 2.49
C TYR A 366 -11.79 5.70 3.80
N ALA A 367 -12.46 5.84 4.96
CA ALA A 367 -11.78 5.69 6.24
C ALA A 367 -11.23 4.27 6.44
N SER A 368 -11.83 3.24 5.82
CA SER A 368 -11.30 1.87 5.82
C SER A 368 -9.94 1.77 5.11
N VAL A 369 -9.71 2.57 4.07
CA VAL A 369 -8.48 2.57 3.26
C VAL A 369 -7.33 3.27 3.99
N ALA A 370 -7.64 4.29 4.79
CA ALA A 370 -6.67 5.06 5.58
C ALA A 370 -5.81 4.19 6.51
N MET A 371 -6.30 3.01 6.90
CA MET A 371 -5.61 2.08 7.78
C MET A 371 -4.52 1.26 7.07
N SER A 372 -4.62 1.06 5.74
CA SER A 372 -3.70 0.19 4.97
C SER A 372 -2.23 0.53 5.24
N SER A 373 -1.89 1.82 5.27
CA SER A 373 -0.53 2.32 5.50
C SER A 373 0.02 1.90 6.87
N VAL A 374 -0.80 2.01 7.92
CA VAL A 374 -0.45 1.68 9.30
C VAL A 374 -0.29 0.17 9.46
N PHE A 375 -1.22 -0.61 8.88
CA PHE A 375 -1.18 -2.07 9.00
C PHE A 375 0.02 -2.68 8.28
N HIS A 376 0.27 -2.29 7.03
CA HIS A 376 1.43 -2.78 6.30
C HIS A 376 2.75 -2.33 6.96
N GLY A 377 2.81 -1.12 7.53
CA GLY A 377 3.93 -0.69 8.35
C GLY A 377 4.12 -1.56 9.60
N TRP A 378 3.03 -1.91 10.27
CA TRP A 378 3.06 -2.75 11.47
C TRP A 378 3.48 -4.19 11.16
N VAL A 379 2.92 -4.82 10.12
CA VAL A 379 3.32 -6.18 9.69
C VAL A 379 4.81 -6.22 9.31
N ASN A 380 5.29 -5.21 8.59
CA ASN A 380 6.71 -5.07 8.28
C ASN A 380 7.59 -5.03 9.53
N SER A 381 7.13 -4.37 10.59
CA SER A 381 7.86 -4.27 11.87
C SER A 381 7.91 -5.60 12.64
N GLN A 382 7.05 -6.57 12.34
CA GLN A 382 7.00 -7.88 13.00
C GLN A 382 7.92 -8.92 12.34
N LEU A 383 8.32 -8.70 11.07
CA LEU A 383 9.10 -9.66 10.28
C LEU A 383 10.61 -9.34 10.27
N ARG A 384 11.15 -8.76 11.34
CA ARG A 384 12.53 -8.23 11.39
C ARG A 384 13.65 -9.29 11.31
N SER A 385 13.38 -10.58 11.49
CA SER A 385 14.42 -11.58 11.72
C SER A 385 15.14 -12.10 10.47
N SER A 386 14.66 -11.84 9.24
CA SER A 386 15.41 -12.16 8.00
C SER A 386 14.85 -11.43 6.77
N PRO A 387 15.64 -10.61 6.04
CA PRO A 387 15.17 -9.80 4.92
C PRO A 387 14.64 -10.59 3.71
N GLY A 388 15.30 -11.69 3.32
CA GLY A 388 14.82 -12.56 2.23
C GLY A 388 13.51 -13.30 2.58
N GLN A 389 13.34 -13.65 3.86
CA GLN A 389 12.12 -14.28 4.36
C GLN A 389 10.97 -13.26 4.50
N ARG A 390 11.28 -12.00 4.84
CA ARG A 390 10.30 -10.91 5.00
C ARG A 390 9.54 -10.65 3.71
N SER A 391 10.24 -10.45 2.59
CA SER A 391 9.59 -10.12 1.32
C SER A 391 8.70 -11.25 0.81
N PHE A 392 9.15 -12.51 0.90
CA PHE A 392 8.31 -13.67 0.54
C PHE A 392 7.09 -13.79 1.45
N THR A 393 7.27 -13.62 2.75
CA THR A 393 6.17 -13.69 3.73
C THR A 393 5.11 -12.62 3.44
N LEU A 394 5.53 -11.39 3.13
CA LEU A 394 4.60 -10.31 2.78
C LEU A 394 3.83 -10.60 1.49
N VAL A 395 4.50 -11.15 0.47
CA VAL A 395 3.85 -11.55 -0.79
C VAL A 395 2.84 -12.66 -0.53
N LEU A 396 3.21 -13.68 0.26
CA LEU A 396 2.32 -14.79 0.56
C LEU A 396 1.10 -14.35 1.39
N ILE A 397 1.31 -13.49 2.41
CA ILE A 397 0.23 -12.89 3.20
C ILE A 397 -0.71 -12.12 2.27
N ASN A 398 -0.16 -11.25 1.42
CA ASN A 398 -0.95 -10.46 0.49
C ASN A 398 -1.72 -11.32 -0.53
N ALA A 399 -1.08 -12.35 -1.10
CA ALA A 399 -1.71 -13.25 -2.06
C ALA A 399 -2.89 -14.00 -1.44
N ILE A 400 -2.73 -14.49 -0.21
CA ILE A 400 -3.81 -15.18 0.52
C ILE A 400 -4.94 -14.19 0.82
N SER A 401 -4.62 -13.00 1.34
CA SER A 401 -5.65 -12.01 1.68
C SER A 401 -6.38 -11.49 0.45
N GLN A 402 -5.67 -11.19 -0.64
CA GLN A 402 -6.26 -10.77 -1.91
C GLN A 402 -7.07 -11.91 -2.57
N SER A 403 -6.67 -13.18 -2.42
CA SER A 403 -7.48 -14.30 -2.92
C SER A 403 -8.87 -14.36 -2.28
N SER A 404 -9.00 -13.95 -1.02
CA SER A 404 -10.29 -13.88 -0.34
C SER A 404 -11.24 -12.85 -0.97
N THR A 405 -10.72 -11.78 -1.56
CA THR A 405 -11.53 -10.73 -2.21
C THR A 405 -11.90 -11.07 -3.65
N ALA A 406 -11.41 -12.18 -4.21
CA ALA A 406 -11.81 -12.61 -5.56
C ALA A 406 -13.26 -13.14 -5.59
N TRP A 407 -13.63 -13.97 -4.62
CA TRP A 407 -14.93 -14.66 -4.59
C TRP A 407 -15.96 -14.02 -3.65
N THR A 408 -15.50 -13.28 -2.64
CA THR A 408 -16.39 -12.62 -1.67
C THR A 408 -17.33 -11.58 -2.30
N PRO A 409 -16.91 -10.67 -3.21
CA PRO A 409 -17.80 -9.73 -3.88
C PRO A 409 -18.95 -10.40 -4.64
N LEU A 410 -18.69 -11.56 -5.26
CA LEU A 410 -19.71 -12.30 -6.01
C LEU A 410 -20.87 -12.76 -5.12
N LEU A 411 -20.60 -13.03 -3.85
CA LEU A 411 -21.58 -13.49 -2.87
C LEU A 411 -22.29 -12.33 -2.16
N VAL A 412 -21.55 -11.28 -1.81
CA VAL A 412 -22.03 -10.24 -0.90
C VAL A 412 -22.43 -8.93 -1.58
N PHE A 413 -21.86 -8.63 -2.75
CA PHE A 413 -22.20 -7.43 -3.54
C PHE A 413 -22.72 -7.79 -4.94
N PRO A 414 -23.71 -8.69 -5.09
CA PRO A 414 -24.23 -9.01 -6.41
C PRO A 414 -24.92 -7.77 -7.01
N THR A 415 -24.53 -7.39 -8.23
CA THR A 415 -24.99 -6.17 -8.91
C THR A 415 -26.52 -6.10 -9.05
N VAL A 416 -27.20 -7.26 -9.03
CA VAL A 416 -28.67 -7.37 -9.02
C VAL A 416 -29.33 -6.86 -7.74
N GLU A 417 -28.61 -6.88 -6.61
CA GLU A 417 -29.08 -6.34 -5.32
C GLU A 417 -28.75 -4.84 -5.16
N SER A 418 -28.17 -4.22 -6.20
CA SER A 418 -27.93 -2.78 -6.24
C SER A 418 -29.25 -2.01 -6.13
N PRO A 419 -29.30 -0.91 -5.37
CA PRO A 419 -28.20 -0.23 -4.66
C PRO A 419 -28.05 -0.64 -3.17
N ARG A 420 -28.94 -1.52 -2.66
CA ARG A 420 -29.09 -1.75 -1.23
C ARG A 420 -28.14 -2.81 -0.65
N PHE A 421 -27.66 -3.75 -1.47
CA PHE A 421 -26.68 -4.79 -1.08
C PHE A 421 -26.79 -5.26 0.39
N PRO A 422 -27.95 -5.79 0.82
CA PRO A 422 -28.24 -6.02 2.24
C PRO A 422 -27.25 -7.00 2.89
N LYS A 423 -26.75 -7.98 2.14
CA LYS A 423 -25.71 -8.92 2.61
C LYS A 423 -24.34 -8.26 2.65
N GLY A 424 -24.04 -7.43 1.65
CA GLY A 424 -22.77 -6.71 1.48
C GLY A 424 -22.41 -5.87 2.69
N TYR A 425 -23.27 -4.93 3.05
CA TYR A 425 -22.95 -4.00 4.16
C TYR A 425 -22.89 -4.69 5.51
N ALA A 426 -23.75 -5.69 5.75
CA ALA A 426 -23.72 -6.47 6.99
C ALA A 426 -22.43 -7.31 7.11
N PHE A 427 -22.00 -7.93 6.00
CA PHE A 427 -20.74 -8.67 5.95
C PHE A 427 -19.54 -7.77 6.20
N VAL A 428 -19.47 -6.62 5.52
CA VAL A 428 -18.37 -5.66 5.68
C VAL A 428 -18.33 -5.08 7.10
N LEU A 429 -19.50 -4.83 7.72
CA LEU A 429 -19.58 -4.41 9.12
C LEU A 429 -19.03 -5.49 10.06
N ALA A 430 -19.41 -6.75 9.85
CA ALA A 430 -18.88 -7.86 10.65
C ALA A 430 -17.35 -8.00 10.50
N MET A 431 -16.83 -7.90 9.27
CA MET A 431 -15.38 -7.93 9.01
C MET A 431 -14.64 -6.73 9.61
N THR A 432 -15.26 -5.55 9.60
CA THR A 432 -14.72 -4.33 10.25
C THR A 432 -14.57 -4.54 11.76
N LEU A 433 -15.60 -5.07 12.42
CA LEU A 433 -15.54 -5.37 13.86
C LEU A 433 -14.55 -6.50 14.18
N ALA A 434 -14.52 -7.54 13.35
CA ALA A 434 -13.56 -8.63 13.47
C ALA A 434 -12.11 -8.13 13.33
N THR A 435 -11.85 -7.18 12.43
CA THR A 435 -10.53 -6.56 12.26
C THR A 435 -10.10 -5.82 13.53
N ILE A 436 -11.00 -5.05 14.16
CA ILE A 436 -10.70 -4.36 15.44
C ILE A 436 -10.34 -5.38 16.52
N ILE A 437 -11.15 -6.43 16.69
CA ILE A 437 -10.93 -7.46 17.70
C ILE A 437 -9.60 -8.19 17.44
N ALA A 438 -9.36 -8.61 16.19
CA ALA A 438 -8.18 -9.35 15.81
C ALA A 438 -6.90 -8.49 15.93
N ALA A 439 -6.95 -7.20 15.61
CA ALA A 439 -5.83 -6.28 15.80
C ALA A 439 -5.46 -6.11 17.28
N HIS A 440 -6.44 -5.98 18.17
CA HIS A 440 -6.18 -5.92 19.62
C HIS A 440 -5.70 -7.26 20.18
N ALA A 441 -6.25 -8.38 19.73
CA ALA A 441 -5.79 -9.71 20.11
C ALA A 441 -4.32 -9.94 19.71
N LEU A 442 -3.96 -9.55 18.49
CA LEU A 442 -2.57 -9.61 18.01
C LEU A 442 -1.66 -8.68 18.83
N ASN A 443 -2.10 -7.46 19.12
CA ASN A 443 -1.34 -6.53 19.96
C ASN A 443 -1.08 -7.07 21.37
N LEU A 444 -2.09 -7.70 21.99
CA LEU A 444 -1.95 -8.36 23.30
C LEU A 444 -1.05 -9.58 23.25
N TYR A 445 -1.14 -10.39 22.20
CA TYR A 445 -0.27 -11.54 21.99
C TYR A 445 1.20 -11.11 21.84
N LEU A 446 1.47 -10.10 21.02
CA LEU A 446 2.81 -9.56 20.81
C LEU A 446 3.40 -8.99 22.11
N LYS A 447 2.59 -8.28 22.91
CA LYS A 447 2.98 -7.81 24.25
C LYS A 447 3.37 -8.93 25.21
N ARG A 448 2.79 -10.13 25.04
CA ARG A 448 3.10 -11.31 25.88
C ARG A 448 4.33 -12.06 25.39
N VAL A 449 4.49 -12.21 24.07
CA VAL A 449 5.56 -13.01 23.47
C VAL A 449 6.89 -12.24 23.40
N ASP A 450 6.83 -10.94 23.16
CA ASP A 450 8.03 -10.10 23.12
C ASP A 450 7.79 -8.73 23.81
N PRO A 451 7.90 -8.71 25.16
CA PRO A 451 7.78 -7.48 25.95
C PRO A 451 8.81 -6.41 25.54
N LYS A 452 9.98 -6.82 25.03
CA LYS A 452 11.05 -5.93 24.58
C LYS A 452 10.79 -5.38 23.18
N ALA A 453 10.27 -6.16 22.23
CA ALA A 453 9.83 -5.62 20.93
C ALA A 453 8.62 -4.68 21.04
N SER A 454 7.78 -4.89 22.06
CA SER A 454 6.65 -4.01 22.39
C SER A 454 7.10 -2.68 23.01
N ALA A 455 8.14 -2.74 23.85
CA ALA A 455 8.86 -1.56 24.30
C ALA A 455 9.47 -0.83 23.09
N VAL A 456 10.10 -1.55 22.14
CA VAL A 456 10.65 -0.98 20.89
C VAL A 456 9.59 -0.40 19.94
N VAL A 457 8.34 -0.85 19.89
CA VAL A 457 7.29 -0.11 19.10
C VAL A 457 6.91 1.22 19.77
N THR A 458 7.19 1.36 21.06
CA THR A 458 7.08 2.61 21.83
C THR A 458 8.41 3.40 21.83
N ASP A 459 9.55 2.69 21.78
CA ASP A 459 10.94 3.15 21.89
C ASP A 459 11.69 3.23 20.55
N THR A 460 11.10 2.90 19.40
CA THR A 460 11.71 3.19 18.06
C THR A 460 11.73 4.69 17.79
N THR A 461 11.23 5.49 18.72
CA THR A 461 11.43 6.93 18.83
C THR A 461 12.82 7.31 19.41
N VAL A 462 13.59 6.33 19.91
CA VAL A 462 14.87 6.51 20.60
C VAL A 462 15.88 5.42 20.18
N GLU A 463 16.43 5.51 18.97
CA GLU A 463 17.78 4.99 18.71
C GLU A 463 18.77 6.16 18.78
N SER A 464 19.23 6.48 19.99
CA SER A 464 20.63 6.88 20.17
C SER A 464 21.40 5.58 20.36
N GLY A 465 22.33 5.28 19.45
CA GLY A 465 23.25 4.16 19.65
C GLY A 465 24.01 4.30 20.98
N PRO A 466 24.61 3.22 21.50
CA PRO A 466 25.44 3.33 22.69
C PRO A 466 26.59 4.29 22.38
N GLU A 467 26.55 5.48 22.99
CA GLU A 467 27.74 6.30 23.16
C GLU A 467 28.68 5.51 24.07
N GLU A 468 29.75 4.99 23.49
CA GLU A 468 30.92 4.61 24.28
C GLU A 468 31.39 5.86 25.00
N SER A 469 31.21 5.86 26.31
CA SER A 469 31.72 6.87 27.23
C SER A 469 33.24 6.86 27.19
N VAL A 470 33.83 7.69 26.35
CA VAL A 470 35.21 8.14 26.48
C VAL A 470 35.22 9.32 27.44
N GLU A 471 35.74 9.09 28.65
CA GLU A 471 36.36 10.02 29.61
C GLU A 471 35.86 9.81 31.05
N ASN A 472 36.62 9.02 31.80
CA ASN A 472 37.06 9.40 33.15
C ASN A 472 38.22 8.49 33.59
N ALA A 473 39.42 8.82 33.12
CA ALA A 473 40.67 8.42 33.73
C ALA A 473 41.68 9.57 33.63
N LYS A 474 41.37 10.70 34.27
CA LYS A 474 42.36 11.69 34.69
C LYS A 474 42.22 11.88 36.18
N GLY A 475 43.06 11.17 36.91
CA GLY A 475 43.06 11.21 38.37
C GLY A 475 44.01 10.21 38.99
N VAL A 476 45.23 10.06 38.47
CA VAL A 476 46.34 9.50 39.26
C VAL A 476 47.61 10.31 38.98
N THR A 477 47.95 11.06 40.01
CA THR A 477 49.17 11.79 40.33
C THR A 477 50.43 11.02 39.91
N THR A 478 51.30 11.69 39.13
CA THR A 478 52.71 11.35 38.98
C THR A 478 53.41 11.45 40.32
N THR A 479 53.80 10.32 40.89
CA THR A 479 54.81 10.25 41.95
C THR A 479 56.07 9.66 41.34
N GLU A 480 57.10 10.51 41.20
CA GLU A 480 58.46 10.08 40.94
C GLU A 480 58.91 9.12 42.04
N THR A 481 59.49 7.97 41.67
CA THR A 481 60.31 7.20 42.62
C THR A 481 61.48 6.54 41.88
N GLN A 482 62.61 7.23 42.01
CA GLN A 482 63.99 6.75 42.08
C GLN A 482 64.31 5.31 41.63
N VAL A 483 65.09 5.23 40.56
CA VAL A 483 66.00 4.11 40.31
C VAL A 483 67.25 4.32 41.17
N LYS A 484 67.55 3.37 42.07
CA LYS A 484 68.89 3.20 42.68
C LYS A 484 69.53 1.91 42.18
N PRO A 485 70.86 1.89 41.96
CA PRO A 485 71.61 0.76 41.43
C PRO A 485 72.06 -0.20 42.54
N GLY A 486 72.25 -1.47 42.21
CA GLY A 486 72.77 -2.49 43.13
C GLY A 486 73.44 -3.63 42.36
N SER A 487 74.75 -3.74 42.55
CA SER A 487 75.73 -4.59 41.87
C SER A 487 75.86 -6.00 42.45
N ALA A 488 76.16 -6.95 41.55
CA ALA A 488 77.19 -8.00 41.62
C ALA A 488 77.08 -9.25 42.53
N SER A 489 77.79 -10.29 42.06
CA SER A 489 78.11 -11.64 42.58
C SER A 489 77.04 -12.72 42.34
N ASN A 490 77.30 -13.88 41.73
CA ASN A 490 78.52 -14.56 41.28
C ASN A 490 78.26 -15.30 39.96
#